data_AF-A0A963ABD9-F1
#
_entry.id   AF-A0A963ABD9-F1
#
_cell.length_a   1.000
_cell.length_b   1.000
_cell.length_c   1.000
_cell.angle_alpha   90.00
_cell.angle_beta   90.00
_cell.angle_gamma   90.00
#
_symmetry.space_group_name_H-M   'P 1'
#
loop_
_entity.id
_entity.type
_entity.pdbx_description
1 polymer ?
#
loop_
_entity_poly.entity_id
_entity_poly.type
_entity_poly.pdbx_seq_one_letter_code
_entity_poly.pdbx_strand_id
1 'polypeptide(L)'
;ILRQQHNSEYRAALSALTHQQAAIADPCEPFEQGLYVSTEMFVNGMMHLIEQGVVKRRVYDNLVLQQGLNSGVIGHDIDERLYDYARARELIPARLSAASLEELQYWGILDGAVAMDGDALLLGGEQLANDMDDPATRAAILAAGAGRELRHGRVLHGGFFLGPADFYRKLRELDAAGQDQICMTGVRRTNQLLLDYHLYSAQRQKARFINTGMMVTLTGAVASDALEDGTVISGVGGQYNFVAMAHDLPGARSVLCIRSTRGSGKHLKSNIVPFYGHITIPKHLRDVIVTEYGVADLRGQSDAEIIKRLINIADSRFQTELLEFAKNHGKLERDYRIPFEARNNTPERLRQALNPLYQGGLLPSYPFGTDLTDQELALAGSLKKIKALSEEPGHFLATAARALLHQGNEDAARPFLERLQLDHPHSTREYLIQQLLVLELEEQGALKVR
;
A
#
# COMPACT_ATOMS: atom_id res chain seq x y z
N ILE A 1 -13.08 -6.57 -1.08
CA ILE A 1 -13.21 -6.96 0.33
C ILE A 1 -12.30 -6.07 1.16
N LEU A 2 -12.87 -5.20 2.00
CA LEU A 2 -12.08 -4.45 2.96
C LEU A 2 -11.98 -5.28 4.26
N ARG A 3 -10.80 -5.82 4.56
CA ARG A 3 -10.53 -6.65 5.76
C ARG A 3 -11.01 -6.00 7.06
N GLN A 4 -10.95 -4.68 7.13
CA GLN A 4 -11.34 -3.88 8.29
C GLN A 4 -12.84 -4.02 8.63
N GLN A 5 -13.69 -4.23 7.62
CA GLN A 5 -15.16 -4.32 7.77
C GLN A 5 -15.68 -5.73 7.54
N HIS A 6 -15.10 -6.46 6.57
CA HIS A 6 -15.56 -7.77 6.11
C HIS A 6 -14.49 -8.83 6.38
N ASN A 7 -14.19 -9.06 7.65
CA ASN A 7 -13.06 -9.87 8.05
C ASN A 7 -13.25 -11.36 7.76
N SER A 8 -14.46 -11.87 8.01
CA SER A 8 -14.86 -13.24 7.71
C SER A 8 -14.65 -13.59 6.24
N GLU A 9 -15.12 -12.72 5.35
CA GLU A 9 -15.03 -12.87 3.90
C GLU A 9 -13.58 -12.77 3.44
N TYR A 10 -12.80 -11.86 4.04
CA TYR A 10 -11.37 -11.77 3.77
C TYR A 10 -10.63 -13.05 4.17
N ARG A 11 -10.91 -13.61 5.36
CA ARG A 11 -10.28 -14.85 5.84
C ARG A 11 -10.70 -16.06 5.00
N ALA A 12 -11.96 -16.13 4.59
CA ALA A 12 -12.44 -17.17 3.68
C ALA A 12 -11.73 -17.08 2.32
N ALA A 13 -11.61 -15.86 1.77
CA ALA A 13 -10.86 -15.62 0.53
C ALA A 13 -9.40 -16.03 0.65
N LEU A 14 -8.73 -15.64 1.74
CA LEU A 14 -7.33 -16.00 1.99
C LEU A 14 -7.17 -17.52 2.11
N SER A 15 -8.06 -18.20 2.84
CA SER A 15 -8.05 -19.65 2.99
C SER A 15 -8.30 -20.40 1.67
N ALA A 16 -9.07 -19.83 0.75
CA ALA A 16 -9.25 -20.40 -0.59
C ALA A 16 -8.02 -20.17 -1.48
N LEU A 17 -7.29 -19.08 -1.25
CA LEU A 17 -6.11 -18.72 -2.03
C LEU A 17 -4.87 -19.47 -1.61
N THR A 18 -4.64 -19.67 -0.32
CA THR A 18 -3.44 -20.33 0.20
C THR A 18 -3.67 -20.90 1.59
N HIS A 19 -2.98 -22.00 1.88
CA HIS A 19 -2.88 -22.58 3.21
C HIS A 19 -1.48 -22.37 3.82
N GLN A 20 -0.62 -21.57 3.17
CA GLN A 20 0.71 -21.27 3.70
C GLN A 20 0.58 -20.48 4.99
N GLN A 21 1.16 -21.01 6.07
CA GLN A 21 1.38 -20.27 7.30
C GLN A 21 2.71 -19.54 7.17
N ALA A 22 2.66 -18.22 6.98
CA ALA A 22 3.84 -17.37 7.06
C ALA A 22 4.05 -16.95 8.52
N ALA A 23 5.27 -17.11 9.05
CA ALA A 23 5.61 -16.75 10.43
C ALA A 23 5.40 -15.26 10.74
N ILE A 24 5.30 -14.41 9.72
CA ILE A 24 5.03 -12.98 9.79
C ILE A 24 3.53 -12.61 9.81
N ALA A 25 2.63 -13.59 9.65
CA ALA A 25 1.20 -13.34 9.62
C ALA A 25 0.70 -13.03 11.04
N ASP A 26 0.42 -11.76 11.29
CA ASP A 26 -0.34 -11.35 12.48
C ASP A 26 -1.79 -11.87 12.40
N PRO A 27 -2.51 -11.93 13.53
CA PRO A 27 -3.94 -12.20 13.52
C PRO A 27 -4.64 -11.32 12.50
N CYS A 28 -5.57 -11.89 11.74
CA CYS A 28 -6.29 -11.16 10.70
C CYS A 28 -7.25 -10.10 11.28
N GLU A 29 -7.07 -9.60 12.49
CA GLU A 29 -7.96 -8.69 13.19
C GLU A 29 -7.99 -7.28 12.58
N PRO A 30 -9.10 -6.53 12.77
CA PRO A 30 -9.17 -5.11 12.43
C PRO A 30 -8.06 -4.29 13.10
N PHE A 31 -7.65 -3.21 12.45
CA PHE A 31 -6.67 -2.28 13.01
C PHE A 31 -7.33 -1.36 14.06
N GLU A 32 -7.46 -1.83 15.30
CA GLU A 32 -8.09 -1.05 16.39
C GLU A 32 -7.33 0.25 16.67
N GLN A 33 -6.02 0.17 16.90
CA GLN A 33 -5.15 1.35 17.06
C GLN A 33 -5.01 2.15 15.76
N GLY A 34 -5.23 1.50 14.61
CA GLY A 34 -4.98 2.07 13.29
C GLY A 34 -3.50 2.09 12.90
N LEU A 35 -3.27 2.55 11.68
CA LEU A 35 -1.95 2.70 11.08
C LEU A 35 -1.56 4.18 11.00
N TYR A 36 -0.24 4.40 11.03
CA TYR A 36 0.41 5.64 10.64
C TYR A 36 1.09 5.39 9.29
N VAL A 37 0.98 6.34 8.37
CA VAL A 37 1.60 6.25 7.04
C VAL A 37 2.78 7.20 6.92
N SER A 38 3.94 6.68 6.53
CA SER A 38 5.07 7.47 6.07
C SER A 38 5.41 7.02 4.65
N THR A 39 5.22 7.90 3.67
CA THR A 39 5.35 7.55 2.25
C THR A 39 6.00 8.67 1.45
N GLU A 40 6.80 8.32 0.45
CA GLU A 40 7.28 9.30 -0.53
C GLU A 40 6.10 9.86 -1.34
N MET A 41 5.22 8.97 -1.78
CA MET A 41 4.09 9.27 -2.66
C MET A 41 2.78 8.97 -1.94
N PHE A 42 1.98 10.01 -1.70
CA PHE A 42 0.63 9.85 -1.18
C PHE A 42 -0.34 9.64 -2.34
N VAL A 43 -0.83 8.40 -2.47
CA VAL A 43 -1.72 7.94 -3.54
C VAL A 43 -3.15 7.73 -3.06
N ASN A 44 -4.10 7.70 -4.01
CA ASN A 44 -5.54 7.55 -3.72
C ASN A 44 -5.88 6.36 -2.80
N GLY A 45 -5.21 5.22 -2.97
CA GLY A 45 -5.44 4.05 -2.11
C GLY A 45 -5.23 4.34 -0.62
N MET A 46 -4.28 5.21 -0.27
CA MET A 46 -4.05 5.61 1.12
C MET A 46 -5.12 6.57 1.64
N MET A 47 -5.72 7.42 0.78
CA MET A 47 -6.86 8.26 1.16
C MET A 47 -8.05 7.39 1.54
N HIS A 48 -8.32 6.34 0.76
CA HIS A 48 -9.32 5.36 1.12
C HIS A 48 -9.01 4.68 2.46
N LEU A 49 -7.75 4.38 2.79
CA LEU A 49 -7.43 3.83 4.10
C LEU A 49 -7.72 4.82 5.25
N ILE A 50 -7.57 6.12 5.02
CA ILE A 50 -7.99 7.17 5.99
C ILE A 50 -9.51 7.18 6.13
N GLU A 51 -10.24 7.28 5.01
CA GLU A 51 -11.72 7.30 4.98
C GLU A 51 -12.34 6.07 5.65
N GLN A 52 -11.69 4.91 5.54
CA GLN A 52 -12.15 3.65 6.11
C GLN A 52 -11.67 3.41 7.55
N GLY A 53 -11.05 4.42 8.19
CA GLY A 53 -10.60 4.34 9.59
C GLY A 53 -9.46 3.37 9.84
N VAL A 54 -8.72 2.98 8.79
CA VAL A 54 -7.52 2.14 8.90
C VAL A 54 -6.31 3.01 9.24
N VAL A 55 -6.13 4.14 8.56
CA VAL A 55 -5.07 5.11 8.84
C VAL A 55 -5.63 6.18 9.77
N LYS A 56 -5.39 5.99 11.07
CA LYS A 56 -5.90 6.86 12.15
C LYS A 56 -4.96 6.97 13.34
N ARG A 57 -3.82 6.26 13.33
CA ARG A 57 -2.85 6.32 14.43
C ARG A 57 -2.07 7.62 14.32
N ARG A 58 -2.31 8.54 15.25
CA ARG A 58 -1.58 9.80 15.34
C ARG A 58 -0.14 9.56 15.81
N VAL A 59 0.80 10.25 15.17
CA VAL A 59 2.18 10.38 15.62
C VAL A 59 2.50 11.85 15.83
N TYR A 60 3.42 12.13 16.76
CA TYR A 60 3.78 13.49 17.17
C TYR A 60 5.24 13.73 16.88
N ASP A 61 5.57 14.93 16.40
CA ASP A 61 6.94 15.37 16.14
C ASP A 61 7.63 15.89 17.40
N ASN A 62 7.40 15.19 18.50
CA ASN A 62 8.04 15.39 19.78
C ASN A 62 8.34 14.02 20.37
N LEU A 63 9.64 13.75 20.61
CA LEU A 63 10.09 12.42 21.03
C LEU A 63 9.52 12.02 22.39
N VAL A 64 9.42 12.95 23.33
CA VAL A 64 8.93 12.69 24.69
C VAL A 64 7.46 12.28 24.65
N LEU A 65 6.62 13.03 23.94
CA LEU A 65 5.21 12.70 23.73
C LEU A 65 5.06 11.35 23.02
N GLN A 66 5.80 11.15 21.93
CA GLN A 66 5.72 9.91 21.15
C GLN A 66 6.10 8.68 21.99
N GLN A 67 7.15 8.78 22.81
CA GLN A 67 7.55 7.69 23.72
C GLN A 67 6.50 7.43 24.79
N GLY A 68 5.90 8.48 25.36
CA GLY A 68 4.85 8.37 26.36
C GLY A 68 3.64 7.62 25.81
N LEU A 69 3.17 8.02 24.62
CA LEU A 69 2.06 7.38 23.92
C LEU A 69 2.37 5.92 23.56
N ASN A 70 3.57 5.65 23.05
CA ASN A 70 3.97 4.29 22.68
C ASN A 70 4.02 3.33 23.88
N SER A 71 4.39 3.85 25.06
CA SER A 71 4.46 3.06 26.30
C SER A 71 3.11 2.93 27.01
N GLY A 72 2.09 3.68 26.58
CA GLY A 72 0.78 3.75 27.24
C GLY A 72 0.79 4.49 28.58
N VAL A 73 1.91 5.14 28.95
CA VAL A 73 2.02 5.94 30.18
C VAL A 73 1.10 7.16 30.12
N ILE A 74 0.94 7.74 28.94
CA ILE A 74 0.01 8.86 28.66
C ILE A 74 -0.97 8.46 27.55
N GLY A 75 -2.15 9.09 27.57
CA GLY A 75 -3.10 9.08 26.46
C GLY A 75 -2.95 10.32 25.58
N HIS A 76 -3.98 10.60 24.78
CA HIS A 76 -4.07 11.85 24.03
C HIS A 76 -4.73 12.97 24.83
N ASP A 77 -5.44 12.65 25.91
CA ASP A 77 -6.14 13.61 26.75
C ASP A 77 -5.16 14.50 27.52
N ILE A 78 -5.55 15.76 27.72
CA ILE A 78 -4.82 16.66 28.61
C ILE A 78 -5.28 16.38 30.05
N ASP A 79 -4.56 15.48 30.73
CA ASP A 79 -4.87 15.02 32.08
C ASP A 79 -3.65 15.05 33.03
N GLU A 80 -3.86 14.63 34.28
CA GLU A 80 -2.80 14.56 35.28
C GLU A 80 -1.66 13.63 34.86
N ARG A 81 -1.96 12.52 34.17
CA ARG A 81 -0.95 11.56 33.73
C ARG A 81 -0.02 12.19 32.70
N LEU A 82 -0.58 12.90 31.72
CA LEU A 82 0.18 13.66 30.72
C LEU A 82 1.05 14.71 31.41
N TYR A 83 0.46 15.50 32.30
CA TYR A 83 1.17 16.58 33.00
C TYR A 83 2.37 16.04 33.79
N ASP A 84 2.14 15.04 34.64
CA ASP A 84 3.17 14.47 35.51
C ASP A 84 4.28 13.81 34.68
N TYR A 85 3.92 13.08 33.61
CA TYR A 85 4.90 12.50 32.69
C TYR A 85 5.72 13.59 31.99
N ALA A 86 5.07 14.64 31.48
CA ALA A 86 5.74 15.72 30.77
C ALA A 86 6.63 16.56 31.72
N ARG A 87 6.23 16.76 32.99
CA ARG A 87 7.07 17.35 34.04
C ARG A 87 8.29 16.48 34.34
N ALA A 88 8.08 15.18 34.58
CA ALA A 88 9.15 14.23 34.89
C ALA A 88 10.15 14.03 33.75
N ARG A 89 9.75 14.29 32.51
CA ARG A 89 10.60 14.25 31.31
C ARG A 89 11.07 15.62 30.85
N GLU A 90 10.86 16.66 31.67
CA GLU A 90 11.26 18.05 31.42
C GLU A 90 10.69 18.67 30.13
N LEU A 91 9.65 18.07 29.53
CA LEU A 91 8.91 18.66 28.42
C LEU A 91 8.12 19.87 28.88
N ILE A 92 7.45 19.76 30.03
CA ILE A 92 6.97 20.94 30.76
C ILE A 92 8.12 21.31 31.70
N PRO A 93 8.75 22.50 31.59
CA PRO A 93 9.77 22.94 32.53
C PRO A 93 9.15 23.42 33.85
N ALA A 94 9.94 23.52 34.92
CA ALA A 94 9.44 24.01 36.21
C ALA A 94 8.95 25.46 36.13
N ARG A 95 9.58 26.29 35.29
CA ARG A 95 9.13 27.66 35.00
C ARG A 95 9.02 27.83 33.50
N LEU A 96 7.95 28.47 33.04
CA LEU A 96 7.74 28.73 31.63
C LEU A 96 8.54 29.96 31.19
N SER A 97 9.23 29.82 30.07
CA SER A 97 9.63 30.92 29.19
C SER A 97 8.57 31.14 28.10
N ALA A 98 8.64 32.26 27.38
CA ALA A 98 7.78 32.50 26.23
C ALA A 98 7.88 31.38 25.18
N ALA A 99 9.09 30.85 24.94
CA ALA A 99 9.32 29.77 23.99
C ALA A 99 8.68 28.44 24.44
N SER A 100 8.84 28.06 25.71
CA SER A 100 8.20 26.85 26.24
C SER A 100 6.67 26.99 26.31
N LEU A 101 6.16 28.19 26.58
CA LEU A 101 4.72 28.43 26.54
C LEU A 101 4.18 28.18 25.12
N GLU A 102 4.82 28.77 24.11
CA GLU A 102 4.45 28.59 22.70
C GLU A 102 4.52 27.11 22.29
N GLU A 103 5.58 26.40 22.67
CA GLU A 103 5.73 24.97 22.36
C GLU A 103 4.61 24.12 23.02
N LEU A 104 4.33 24.35 24.30
CA LEU A 104 3.29 23.61 25.01
C LEU A 104 1.88 23.93 24.49
N GLN A 105 1.64 25.17 24.06
CA GLN A 105 0.39 25.57 23.40
C GLN A 105 0.25 24.97 22.01
N TYR A 106 1.34 24.87 21.24
CA TYR A 106 1.39 24.18 19.96
C TYR A 106 0.91 22.73 20.13
N TRP A 107 1.48 21.99 21.08
CA TRP A 107 1.04 20.61 21.35
C TRP A 107 -0.33 20.51 22.03
N GLY A 108 -0.95 21.64 22.39
CA GLY A 108 -2.23 21.70 23.07
C GLY A 108 -2.17 21.31 24.56
N ILE A 109 -0.98 21.06 25.10
CA ILE A 109 -0.71 20.74 26.51
C ILE A 109 -1.15 21.89 27.41
N LEU A 110 -0.88 23.13 26.98
CA LEU A 110 -1.43 24.33 27.61
C LEU A 110 -2.54 24.93 26.75
N ASP A 111 -3.49 25.59 27.43
CA ASP A 111 -4.52 26.37 26.75
C ASP A 111 -3.88 27.57 26.03
N GLY A 112 -4.39 27.92 24.85
CA GLY A 112 -3.95 29.09 24.10
C GLY A 112 -4.29 30.42 24.79
N ALA A 113 -5.20 30.39 25.78
CA ALA A 113 -5.52 31.51 26.65
C ALA A 113 -4.48 31.75 27.75
N VAL A 114 -3.56 30.80 28.00
CA VAL A 114 -2.46 31.02 28.95
C VAL A 114 -1.50 32.06 28.37
N ALA A 115 -1.25 33.14 29.10
CA ALA A 115 -0.29 34.18 28.69
C ALA A 115 0.75 34.40 29.78
N MET A 116 1.86 35.05 29.43
CA MET A 116 2.85 35.52 30.40
C MET A 116 2.71 37.03 30.60
N ASP A 117 2.72 37.47 31.86
CA ASP A 117 2.87 38.87 32.25
C ASP A 117 4.06 39.00 33.21
N GLY A 118 5.18 39.49 32.66
CA GLY A 118 6.47 39.44 33.35
C GLY A 118 6.84 37.99 33.70
N ASP A 119 6.87 37.69 35.00
CA ASP A 119 7.19 36.37 35.54
C ASP A 119 5.97 35.65 36.14
N ALA A 120 4.76 36.11 35.81
CA ALA A 120 3.51 35.47 36.19
C ALA A 120 2.80 34.88 34.96
N LEU A 121 1.91 33.92 35.20
CA LEU A 121 1.03 33.37 34.18
C LEU A 121 -0.36 34.00 34.32
N LEU A 122 -1.03 34.25 33.21
CA LEU A 122 -2.39 34.75 33.15
C LEU A 122 -3.28 33.69 32.52
N LEU A 123 -4.40 33.37 33.17
CA LEU A 123 -5.40 32.44 32.65
C LEU A 123 -6.79 32.86 33.12
N GLY A 124 -7.70 33.16 32.19
CA GLY A 124 -9.06 33.59 32.54
C GLY A 124 -9.14 34.90 33.33
N GLY A 125 -8.10 35.74 33.26
CA GLY A 125 -7.99 36.97 34.06
C GLY A 125 -7.40 36.78 35.46
N GLU A 126 -7.11 35.54 35.87
CA GLU A 126 -6.39 35.25 37.11
C GLU A 126 -4.87 35.24 36.87
N GLN A 127 -4.13 35.74 37.86
CA GLN A 127 -2.67 35.73 37.87
C GLN A 127 -2.18 34.54 38.71
N LEU A 128 -1.46 33.64 38.07
CA LEU A 128 -0.89 32.42 38.64
C LEU A 128 0.64 32.54 38.75
N ALA A 129 1.22 31.80 39.68
CA ALA A 129 2.68 31.71 39.77
C ALA A 129 3.24 31.03 38.51
N ASN A 130 4.32 31.58 37.94
CA ASN A 130 5.10 30.88 36.92
C ASN A 130 5.97 29.79 37.56
N ASP A 131 5.28 28.79 38.10
CA ASP A 131 5.82 27.60 38.72
C ASP A 131 4.86 26.44 38.41
N MET A 132 5.34 25.49 37.62
CA MET A 132 4.58 24.32 37.19
C MET A 132 4.54 23.22 38.26
N ASP A 133 5.19 23.43 39.41
CA ASP A 133 5.06 22.56 40.58
C ASP A 133 4.16 23.21 41.66
N ASP A 134 3.74 24.46 41.47
CA ASP A 134 2.76 25.12 42.34
C ASP A 134 1.37 24.45 42.21
N PRO A 135 0.74 24.02 43.32
CA PRO A 135 -0.54 23.32 43.28
C PRO A 135 -1.68 24.11 42.64
N ALA A 136 -1.72 25.45 42.82
CA ALA A 136 -2.77 26.28 42.25
C ALA A 136 -2.58 26.45 40.74
N THR A 137 -1.35 26.71 40.29
CA THR A 137 -1.01 26.75 38.86
C THR A 137 -1.30 25.42 38.17
N ARG A 138 -0.87 24.29 38.75
CA ARG A 138 -1.17 22.95 38.21
C ARG A 138 -2.68 22.71 38.08
N ALA A 139 -3.45 23.00 39.13
CA ALA A 139 -4.89 22.80 39.12
C ALA A 139 -5.60 23.66 38.07
N ALA A 140 -5.23 24.93 37.95
CA ALA A 140 -5.83 25.84 36.96
C ALA A 140 -5.52 25.42 35.51
N ILE A 141 -4.29 24.98 35.25
CA ILE A 141 -3.88 24.50 33.92
C ILE A 141 -4.63 23.22 33.55
N LEU A 142 -4.73 22.25 34.46
CA LEU A 142 -5.48 21.01 34.22
C LEU A 142 -6.97 21.29 34.02
N ALA A 143 -7.55 22.22 34.79
CA ALA A 143 -8.95 22.61 34.62
C ALA A 143 -9.21 23.25 33.24
N ALA A 144 -8.30 24.10 32.75
CA ALA A 144 -8.39 24.66 31.40
C ALA A 144 -8.15 23.62 30.28
N GLY A 145 -7.36 22.59 30.57
CA GLY A 145 -7.11 21.46 29.66
C GLY A 145 -8.24 20.42 29.61
N ALA A 146 -9.16 20.43 30.57
CA ALA A 146 -10.14 19.36 30.75
C ALA A 146 -11.00 19.12 29.49
N GLY A 147 -11.07 17.86 29.04
CA GLY A 147 -11.83 17.46 27.85
C GLY A 147 -11.17 17.81 26.51
N ARG A 148 -9.95 18.36 26.54
CA ARG A 148 -9.13 18.59 25.34
C ARG A 148 -8.16 17.44 25.13
N GLU A 149 -7.67 17.34 23.89
CA GLU A 149 -6.62 16.41 23.50
C GLU A 149 -5.38 17.15 22.95
N LEU A 150 -4.26 16.43 22.92
CA LEU A 150 -3.03 16.82 22.23
C LEU A 150 -3.32 17.19 20.75
N ARG A 151 -2.73 18.30 20.32
CA ARG A 151 -2.85 18.85 18.97
C ARG A 151 -1.68 18.46 18.06
N HIS A 152 -1.85 18.64 16.76
CA HIS A 152 -0.82 18.40 15.74
C HIS A 152 -0.30 16.97 15.64
N GLY A 153 -1.09 15.99 16.10
CA GLY A 153 -0.87 14.59 15.82
C GLY A 153 -1.17 14.27 14.35
N ARG A 154 -0.19 13.75 13.63
CA ARG A 154 -0.30 13.45 12.19
C ARG A 154 -0.58 11.96 11.98
N VAL A 155 -1.47 11.62 11.05
CA VAL A 155 -1.71 10.21 10.65
C VAL A 155 -0.95 9.85 9.39
N LEU A 156 -0.53 10.86 8.61
CA LEU A 156 0.23 10.67 7.38
C LEU A 156 1.35 11.70 7.25
N HIS A 157 2.53 11.21 6.85
CA HIS A 157 3.62 12.02 6.31
C HIS A 157 3.87 11.63 4.86
N GLY A 158 3.76 12.61 3.95
CA GLY A 158 3.88 12.42 2.50
C GLY A 158 4.93 13.33 1.87
N GLY A 159 5.60 12.88 0.80
CA GLY A 159 6.50 13.72 0.01
C GLY A 159 5.76 14.54 -1.05
N PHE A 160 4.90 13.88 -1.84
CA PHE A 160 4.06 14.52 -2.85
C PHE A 160 2.77 13.73 -3.09
N PHE A 161 1.79 14.38 -3.73
CA PHE A 161 0.51 13.77 -4.10
C PHE A 161 0.54 13.21 -5.52
N LEU A 162 -0.01 12.01 -5.71
CA LEU A 162 -0.24 11.46 -7.05
C LEU A 162 -1.56 10.69 -7.09
N GLY A 163 -2.48 11.08 -7.96
CA GLY A 163 -3.71 10.33 -8.11
C GLY A 163 -4.68 10.84 -9.19
N PRO A 164 -5.85 10.22 -9.28
CA PRO A 164 -6.98 10.67 -10.10
C PRO A 164 -7.57 12.01 -9.66
N ALA A 165 -8.50 12.54 -10.46
CA ALA A 165 -9.12 13.85 -10.22
C ALA A 165 -9.96 13.90 -8.93
N ASP A 166 -10.64 12.80 -8.60
CA ASP A 166 -11.42 12.65 -7.37
C ASP A 166 -10.53 12.70 -6.12
N PHE A 167 -9.34 12.10 -6.15
CA PHE A 167 -8.35 12.18 -5.06
C PHE A 167 -7.97 13.63 -4.75
N TYR A 168 -7.67 14.42 -5.78
CA TYR A 168 -7.35 15.84 -5.58
C TYR A 168 -8.54 16.66 -5.10
N ARG A 169 -9.76 16.29 -5.51
CA ARG A 169 -10.99 16.92 -5.01
C ARG A 169 -11.15 16.67 -3.51
N LYS A 170 -11.04 15.41 -3.08
CA LYS A 170 -11.09 15.02 -1.67
C LYS A 170 -10.08 15.80 -0.82
N LEU A 171 -8.83 15.94 -1.31
CA LEU A 171 -7.80 16.73 -0.62
C LEU A 171 -8.19 18.20 -0.42
N ARG A 172 -8.84 18.82 -1.41
CA ARG A 172 -9.30 20.22 -1.31
C ARG A 172 -10.52 20.39 -0.41
N GLU A 173 -11.32 19.35 -0.25
CA GLU A 173 -12.55 19.35 0.54
C GLU A 173 -12.33 18.99 2.01
N LEU A 174 -11.10 18.62 2.41
CA LEU A 174 -10.75 18.40 3.81
C LEU A 174 -10.98 19.66 4.65
N ASP A 175 -11.62 19.48 5.80
CA ASP A 175 -11.72 20.52 6.82
C ASP A 175 -10.36 20.77 7.51
N ALA A 176 -10.30 21.76 8.38
CA ALA A 176 -9.06 22.13 9.07
C ALA A 176 -8.47 20.95 9.88
N ALA A 177 -9.31 20.11 10.49
CA ALA A 177 -8.88 18.96 11.26
C ALA A 177 -8.28 17.85 10.37
N GLY A 178 -8.91 17.58 9.21
CA GLY A 178 -8.40 16.63 8.22
C GLY A 178 -7.10 17.10 7.58
N GLN A 179 -6.98 18.40 7.28
CA GLN A 179 -5.73 19.00 6.80
C GLN A 179 -4.61 18.87 7.83
N ASP A 180 -4.88 19.13 9.11
CA ASP A 180 -3.88 18.99 10.17
C ASP A 180 -3.44 17.53 10.38
N GLN A 181 -4.22 16.53 9.98
CA GLN A 181 -3.77 15.14 10.09
C GLN A 181 -2.75 14.72 9.01
N ILE A 182 -2.67 15.44 7.89
CA ILE A 182 -1.82 15.11 6.74
C ILE A 182 -0.66 16.11 6.65
N CYS A 183 0.56 15.63 6.95
CA CYS A 183 1.76 16.44 6.88
C CYS A 183 2.54 16.18 5.58
N MET A 184 2.59 17.17 4.69
CA MET A 184 3.50 17.13 3.54
C MET A 184 4.90 17.60 3.96
N THR A 185 5.91 16.81 3.64
CA THR A 185 7.28 16.98 4.12
C THR A 185 8.29 16.67 3.02
N GLY A 186 9.57 16.95 3.26
CA GLY A 186 10.63 16.57 2.34
C GLY A 186 10.82 15.05 2.29
N VAL A 187 11.14 14.51 1.11
CA VAL A 187 11.41 13.06 0.93
C VAL A 187 12.53 12.53 1.83
N ARG A 188 13.45 13.40 2.26
CA ARG A 188 14.50 13.06 3.24
C ARG A 188 13.94 12.64 4.60
N ARG A 189 12.72 13.03 4.96
CA ARG A 189 12.06 12.56 6.18
C ARG A 189 11.43 11.19 5.98
N THR A 190 10.72 10.99 4.88
CA THR A 190 9.98 9.74 4.62
C THR A 190 10.91 8.58 4.25
N ASN A 191 11.99 8.86 3.52
CA ASN A 191 12.83 7.83 2.89
C ASN A 191 14.10 7.51 3.69
N GLN A 192 14.26 7.98 4.92
CA GLN A 192 15.40 7.60 5.76
C GLN A 192 15.10 7.88 7.23
N LEU A 193 16.00 7.40 8.10
CA LEU A 193 15.94 7.60 9.54
C LEU A 193 16.91 8.71 10.02
N LEU A 194 17.91 9.07 9.22
CA LEU A 194 19.07 9.83 9.68
C LEU A 194 18.79 11.28 10.14
N LEU A 195 17.68 11.89 9.72
CA LEU A 195 17.34 13.25 10.15
C LEU A 195 16.97 13.31 11.64
N ASP A 196 16.26 12.30 12.13
CA ASP A 196 15.91 12.15 13.54
C ASP A 196 15.65 10.68 13.83
N TYR A 197 16.74 9.94 14.04
CA TYR A 197 16.68 8.49 14.17
C TYR A 197 15.80 8.07 15.35
N HIS A 198 15.89 8.78 16.47
CA HIS A 198 15.15 8.46 17.68
C HIS A 198 13.65 8.69 17.51
N LEU A 199 13.26 9.85 16.97
CA LEU A 199 11.85 10.17 16.73
C LEU A 199 11.26 9.22 15.69
N TYR A 200 11.91 9.05 14.54
CA TYR A 200 11.34 8.24 13.47
C TYR A 200 11.26 6.76 13.85
N SER A 201 12.21 6.26 14.64
CA SER A 201 12.12 4.91 15.21
C SER A 201 10.96 4.79 16.20
N ALA A 202 10.72 5.81 17.03
CA ALA A 202 9.57 5.84 17.92
C ALA A 202 8.24 5.92 17.15
N GLN A 203 8.18 6.64 16.03
CA GLN A 203 6.96 6.75 15.22
C GLN A 203 6.67 5.47 14.40
N ARG A 204 7.72 4.80 13.89
CA ARG A 204 7.64 3.69 12.92
C ARG A 204 7.77 2.31 13.58
N GLN A 205 7.06 2.09 14.67
CA GLN A 205 7.04 0.79 15.35
C GLN A 205 6.42 -0.30 14.47
N LYS A 206 7.07 -1.48 14.42
CA LYS A 206 6.61 -2.65 13.65
C LYS A 206 6.25 -2.31 12.20
N ALA A 207 7.01 -1.41 11.57
CA ALA A 207 6.72 -0.92 10.23
C ALA A 207 6.67 -2.03 9.17
N ARG A 208 5.85 -1.82 8.13
CA ARG A 208 5.77 -2.70 6.96
C ARG A 208 6.03 -1.88 5.72
N PHE A 209 7.17 -2.12 5.09
CA PHE A 209 7.57 -1.42 3.88
C PHE A 209 7.21 -2.26 2.68
N ILE A 210 6.23 -1.82 1.88
CA ILE A 210 5.69 -2.60 0.77
C ILE A 210 6.08 -1.94 -0.54
N ASN A 211 6.78 -2.67 -1.40
CA ASN A 211 7.15 -2.22 -2.74
C ASN A 211 6.89 -3.32 -3.77
N THR A 212 6.97 -2.98 -5.05
CA THR A 212 6.92 -3.96 -6.15
C THR A 212 8.30 -4.16 -6.76
N GLY A 213 8.60 -5.36 -7.26
CA GLY A 213 9.83 -5.67 -7.99
C GLY A 213 9.52 -6.30 -9.35
N MET A 214 10.49 -6.26 -10.26
CA MET A 214 10.35 -6.90 -11.58
C MET A 214 10.63 -8.39 -11.50
N MET A 215 11.76 -8.77 -10.91
CA MET A 215 12.27 -10.14 -10.85
C MET A 215 13.02 -10.40 -9.56
N VAL A 216 13.01 -11.66 -9.12
CA VAL A 216 13.79 -12.14 -7.96
C VAL A 216 14.63 -13.33 -8.37
N THR A 217 15.90 -13.31 -7.98
CA THR A 217 16.80 -14.45 -8.20
C THR A 217 16.54 -15.56 -7.18
N LEU A 218 16.97 -16.78 -7.47
CA LEU A 218 16.89 -17.89 -6.50
C LEU A 218 17.67 -17.62 -5.20
N THR A 219 18.60 -16.67 -5.19
CA THR A 219 19.28 -16.21 -3.97
C THR A 219 18.51 -15.10 -3.23
N GLY A 220 17.34 -14.68 -3.71
CA GLY A 220 16.52 -13.62 -3.12
C GLY A 220 16.99 -12.19 -3.41
N ALA A 221 17.86 -11.98 -4.41
CA ALA A 221 18.17 -10.62 -4.87
C ALA A 221 17.06 -10.14 -5.81
N VAL A 222 16.73 -8.85 -5.79
CA VAL A 222 15.62 -8.29 -6.59
C VAL A 222 16.12 -7.23 -7.55
N ALA A 223 15.61 -7.29 -8.78
CA ALA A 223 15.76 -6.24 -9.79
C ALA A 223 14.42 -5.52 -9.98
N SER A 224 14.46 -4.19 -10.05
CA SER A 224 13.27 -3.34 -10.08
C SER A 224 13.34 -2.21 -11.11
N ASP A 225 14.52 -1.85 -11.61
CA ASP A 225 14.71 -0.61 -12.37
C ASP A 225 15.42 -0.77 -13.73
N ALA A 226 16.10 -1.89 -13.99
CA ALA A 226 16.80 -2.10 -15.27
C ALA A 226 16.80 -3.56 -15.77
N LEU A 227 17.04 -3.71 -17.06
CA LEU A 227 17.24 -4.99 -17.75
C LEU A 227 18.68 -5.51 -17.59
N GLU A 228 18.93 -6.78 -17.93
CA GLU A 228 20.29 -7.38 -17.85
C GLU A 228 21.32 -6.67 -18.74
N ASP A 229 20.86 -6.06 -19.84
CA ASP A 229 21.70 -5.31 -20.77
C ASP A 229 21.96 -3.86 -20.30
N GLY A 230 21.51 -3.50 -19.10
CA GLY A 230 21.63 -2.15 -18.54
C GLY A 230 20.55 -1.17 -19.00
N THR A 231 19.60 -1.59 -19.83
CA THR A 231 18.48 -0.73 -20.24
C THR A 231 17.66 -0.33 -19.03
N VAL A 232 17.63 0.96 -18.73
CA VAL A 232 16.84 1.52 -17.62
C VAL A 232 15.35 1.51 -17.99
N ILE A 233 14.56 0.87 -17.14
CA ILE A 233 13.10 0.80 -17.25
C ILE A 233 12.44 1.89 -16.40
N SER A 234 12.97 2.14 -15.21
CA SER A 234 12.48 3.16 -14.27
C SER A 234 13.62 3.63 -13.37
N GLY A 235 13.34 4.57 -12.46
CA GLY A 235 14.23 4.86 -11.34
C GLY A 235 14.01 3.89 -10.17
N VAL A 236 15.03 3.70 -9.33
CA VAL A 236 14.92 2.97 -8.05
C VAL A 236 13.93 3.65 -7.09
N GLY A 237 13.86 4.98 -7.13
CA GLY A 237 13.08 5.77 -6.18
C GLY A 237 13.50 5.52 -4.72
N GLY A 238 12.56 5.56 -3.79
CA GLY A 238 12.80 5.23 -2.38
C GLY A 238 12.93 3.74 -2.06
N GLN A 239 12.80 2.81 -3.03
CA GLN A 239 12.69 1.38 -2.75
C GLN A 239 13.84 0.86 -1.89
N TYR A 240 15.09 1.10 -2.32
CA TYR A 240 16.29 0.68 -1.58
C TYR A 240 16.25 1.18 -0.13
N ASN A 241 15.93 2.45 0.06
CA ASN A 241 15.88 3.06 1.37
C ASN A 241 14.83 2.43 2.29
N PHE A 242 13.64 2.16 1.75
CA PHE A 242 12.58 1.49 2.51
C PHE A 242 12.97 0.06 2.91
N VAL A 243 13.69 -0.66 2.03
CA VAL A 243 14.25 -1.96 2.40
C VAL A 243 15.29 -1.81 3.51
N ALA A 244 16.24 -0.89 3.39
CA ALA A 244 17.27 -0.66 4.40
C ALA A 244 16.65 -0.32 5.77
N MET A 245 15.70 0.61 5.82
CA MET A 245 15.00 0.97 7.06
C MET A 245 14.27 -0.21 7.71
N ALA A 246 13.76 -1.16 6.92
CA ALA A 246 13.14 -2.36 7.46
C ALA A 246 14.13 -3.28 8.22
N HIS A 247 15.41 -3.24 7.85
CA HIS A 247 16.46 -3.97 8.55
C HIS A 247 16.91 -3.24 9.81
N ASP A 248 16.89 -1.91 9.80
CA ASP A 248 17.30 -1.06 10.92
C ASP A 248 16.25 -0.93 12.03
N LEU A 249 14.95 -0.94 11.68
CA LEU A 249 13.86 -0.72 12.63
C LEU A 249 13.46 -2.01 13.37
N PRO A 250 13.37 -2.00 14.72
CA PRO A 250 12.91 -3.15 15.49
C PRO A 250 11.52 -3.64 15.07
N GLY A 251 11.43 -4.93 14.72
CA GLY A 251 10.18 -5.57 14.31
C GLY A 251 9.64 -5.10 12.95
N ALA A 252 10.37 -4.28 12.20
CA ALA A 252 9.99 -3.89 10.85
C ALA A 252 10.29 -4.99 9.82
N ARG A 253 9.54 -4.99 8.73
CA ARG A 253 9.70 -5.94 7.62
C ARG A 253 9.59 -5.24 6.27
N SER A 254 10.42 -5.66 5.32
CA SER A 254 10.35 -5.29 3.91
C SER A 254 9.61 -6.38 3.14
N VAL A 255 8.63 -5.97 2.34
CA VAL A 255 7.78 -6.83 1.52
C VAL A 255 7.90 -6.38 0.06
N LEU A 256 8.41 -7.26 -0.78
CA LEU A 256 8.52 -7.05 -2.22
C LEU A 256 7.52 -7.94 -2.96
N CYS A 257 6.53 -7.29 -3.58
CA CYS A 257 5.52 -7.95 -4.40
C CYS A 257 6.04 -8.12 -5.83
N ILE A 258 6.10 -9.36 -6.30
CA ILE A 258 6.64 -9.71 -7.61
C ILE A 258 5.62 -10.63 -8.29
N ARG A 259 5.18 -10.25 -9.49
CA ARG A 259 4.35 -11.14 -10.30
C ARG A 259 5.14 -12.41 -10.59
N SER A 260 4.56 -13.59 -10.46
CA SER A 260 5.26 -14.87 -10.70
C SER A 260 5.80 -15.00 -12.13
N THR A 261 5.15 -14.35 -13.10
CA THR A 261 5.43 -14.44 -14.53
C THR A 261 5.35 -13.11 -15.26
N ARG A 262 6.01 -13.02 -16.41
CA ARG A 262 5.91 -11.93 -17.41
C ARG A 262 5.72 -12.49 -18.82
N GLY A 263 5.17 -11.68 -19.72
CA GLY A 263 4.87 -12.10 -21.10
C GLY A 263 3.60 -12.94 -21.20
N SER A 264 3.31 -13.46 -22.40
CA SER A 264 2.15 -14.28 -22.70
C SER A 264 2.49 -15.35 -23.75
N GLY A 265 1.65 -16.39 -23.85
CA GLY A 265 1.80 -17.47 -24.83
C GLY A 265 3.20 -18.08 -24.84
N LYS A 266 3.83 -18.12 -26.02
CA LYS A 266 5.19 -18.67 -26.21
C LYS A 266 6.30 -17.82 -25.57
N HIS A 267 6.01 -16.58 -25.20
CA HIS A 267 6.96 -15.65 -24.57
C HIS A 267 6.79 -15.54 -23.05
N LEU A 268 5.90 -16.35 -22.47
CA LEU A 268 5.73 -16.42 -21.02
C LEU A 268 7.04 -16.86 -20.35
N LYS A 269 7.49 -16.10 -19.35
CA LYS A 269 8.70 -16.37 -18.57
C LYS A 269 8.42 -16.21 -17.08
N SER A 270 9.12 -17.00 -16.26
CA SER A 270 9.14 -16.80 -14.80
C SER A 270 9.86 -15.52 -14.42
N ASN A 271 9.37 -14.81 -13.41
CA ASN A 271 10.07 -13.71 -12.75
C ASN A 271 10.84 -14.15 -11.50
N ILE A 272 10.63 -15.39 -11.06
CA ILE A 272 11.59 -16.07 -10.19
C ILE A 272 12.62 -16.71 -11.10
N VAL A 273 13.85 -16.20 -11.10
CA VAL A 273 14.90 -16.56 -12.06
C VAL A 273 16.10 -17.17 -11.36
N PRO A 274 16.88 -18.05 -12.01
CA PRO A 274 18.11 -18.58 -11.43
C PRO A 274 19.11 -17.50 -10.97
N PHE A 275 19.35 -16.53 -11.86
CA PHE A 275 20.21 -15.35 -11.66
C PHE A 275 19.70 -14.21 -12.55
N TYR A 276 20.21 -13.00 -12.33
CA TYR A 276 19.89 -11.84 -13.16
C TYR A 276 21.07 -10.87 -13.21
N GLY A 277 21.30 -10.24 -14.36
CA GLY A 277 22.45 -9.36 -14.63
C GLY A 277 22.42 -7.98 -13.96
N HIS A 278 21.33 -7.62 -13.29
CA HIS A 278 21.16 -6.34 -12.59
C HIS A 278 20.57 -6.55 -11.20
N ILE A 279 20.89 -5.70 -10.22
CA ILE A 279 20.42 -5.84 -8.85
C ILE A 279 20.10 -4.47 -8.27
N THR A 280 18.85 -4.30 -7.84
CA THR A 280 18.39 -3.13 -7.08
C THR A 280 18.48 -3.40 -5.58
N ILE A 281 17.97 -4.55 -5.15
CA ILE A 281 18.02 -5.00 -3.75
C ILE A 281 18.93 -6.23 -3.65
N PRO A 282 20.12 -6.10 -3.03
CA PRO A 282 21.05 -7.21 -2.91
C PRO A 282 20.51 -8.27 -1.95
N LYS A 283 20.96 -9.52 -2.14
CA LYS A 283 20.53 -10.66 -1.30
C LYS A 283 20.70 -10.46 0.21
N HIS A 284 21.61 -9.58 0.64
CA HIS A 284 21.84 -9.28 2.06
C HIS A 284 20.67 -8.52 2.70
N LEU A 285 19.88 -7.81 1.87
CA LEU A 285 18.69 -7.06 2.29
C LEU A 285 17.38 -7.80 1.97
N ARG A 286 17.45 -9.06 1.52
CA ARG A 286 16.26 -9.88 1.24
C ARG A 286 15.44 -10.07 2.52
N ASP A 287 14.13 -9.95 2.37
CA ASP A 287 13.19 -10.09 3.49
C ASP A 287 11.98 -10.90 3.04
N VAL A 288 10.83 -10.29 2.77
CA VAL A 288 9.62 -11.02 2.33
C VAL A 288 9.41 -10.83 0.84
N ILE A 289 9.23 -11.93 0.11
CA ILE A 289 8.78 -11.91 -1.28
C ILE A 289 7.35 -12.42 -1.36
N VAL A 290 6.48 -11.72 -2.08
CA VAL A 290 5.08 -12.10 -2.29
C VAL A 290 4.83 -12.24 -3.78
N THR A 291 4.27 -13.37 -4.19
CA THR A 291 3.67 -13.56 -5.52
C THR A 291 2.18 -13.76 -5.35
N GLU A 292 1.43 -13.84 -6.45
CA GLU A 292 0.03 -14.23 -6.44
C GLU A 292 -0.23 -15.64 -5.88
N TYR A 293 0.82 -16.45 -5.69
CA TYR A 293 0.72 -17.82 -5.20
C TYR A 293 1.09 -17.99 -3.72
N GLY A 294 1.71 -16.99 -3.10
CA GLY A 294 2.04 -17.10 -1.68
C GLY A 294 3.15 -16.16 -1.22
N VAL A 295 3.69 -16.49 -0.06
CA VAL A 295 4.65 -15.65 0.68
C VAL A 295 5.91 -16.46 0.96
N ALA A 296 7.06 -15.93 0.58
CA ALA A 296 8.37 -16.45 0.94
C ALA A 296 9.05 -15.51 1.93
N ASP A 297 9.10 -15.92 3.20
CA ASP A 297 9.88 -15.25 4.24
C ASP A 297 11.35 -15.67 4.11
N LEU A 298 12.26 -14.76 3.77
CA LEU A 298 13.66 -15.08 3.45
C LEU A 298 14.65 -14.59 4.52
N ARG A 299 14.23 -13.70 5.42
CA ARG A 299 15.15 -13.06 6.38
C ARG A 299 15.72 -14.09 7.35
N GLY A 300 17.04 -14.09 7.50
CA GLY A 300 17.76 -15.01 8.39
C GLY A 300 17.80 -16.47 7.93
N GLN A 301 17.30 -16.79 6.73
CA GLN A 301 17.27 -18.15 6.20
C GLN A 301 18.56 -18.50 5.43
N SER A 302 18.88 -19.80 5.37
CA SER A 302 19.96 -20.32 4.54
C SER A 302 19.64 -20.19 3.05
N ASP A 303 20.66 -20.17 2.19
CA ASP A 303 20.44 -20.08 0.74
C ASP A 303 19.59 -21.25 0.22
N ALA A 304 19.79 -22.48 0.73
CA ALA A 304 18.97 -23.63 0.35
C ALA A 304 17.48 -23.43 0.72
N GLU A 305 17.20 -22.97 1.94
CA GLU A 305 15.83 -22.73 2.39
C GLU A 305 15.14 -21.62 1.59
N ILE A 306 15.89 -20.58 1.20
CA ILE A 306 15.39 -19.49 0.38
C ILE A 306 15.00 -19.96 -1.01
N ILE A 307 15.86 -20.78 -1.62
CA ILE A 307 15.57 -21.38 -2.94
C ILE A 307 14.32 -22.23 -2.85
N LYS A 308 14.17 -23.06 -1.81
CA LYS A 308 12.95 -23.87 -1.56
C LYS A 308 11.72 -22.98 -1.48
N ARG A 309 11.75 -21.93 -0.64
CA ARG A 309 10.62 -20.99 -0.46
C ARG A 309 10.24 -20.24 -1.73
N LEU A 310 11.23 -19.76 -2.49
CA LEU A 310 10.98 -19.06 -3.76
C LEU A 310 10.38 -19.99 -4.81
N ILE A 311 10.89 -21.21 -4.96
CA ILE A 311 10.30 -22.21 -5.88
C ILE A 311 8.85 -22.52 -5.47
N ASN A 312 8.56 -22.62 -4.17
CA ASN A 312 7.21 -22.93 -3.67
C ASN A 312 6.18 -21.83 -3.96
N ILE A 313 6.60 -20.61 -4.28
CA ILE A 313 5.72 -19.49 -4.68
C ILE A 313 5.88 -19.11 -6.16
N ALA A 314 6.67 -19.89 -6.93
CA ALA A 314 6.77 -19.75 -8.38
C ALA A 314 5.53 -20.32 -9.07
N ASP A 315 5.27 -19.87 -10.30
CA ASP A 315 4.27 -20.48 -11.16
C ASP A 315 4.66 -21.92 -11.49
N SER A 316 3.71 -22.85 -11.37
CA SER A 316 3.98 -24.29 -11.52
C SER A 316 4.49 -24.69 -12.90
N ARG A 317 4.25 -23.87 -13.93
CA ARG A 317 4.81 -24.09 -15.27
C ARG A 317 6.35 -23.98 -15.31
N PHE A 318 6.97 -23.30 -14.35
CA PHE A 318 8.42 -23.06 -14.28
C PHE A 318 9.11 -23.69 -13.06
N GLN A 319 8.34 -24.24 -12.12
CA GLN A 319 8.86 -24.84 -10.89
C GLN A 319 9.87 -25.97 -11.13
N THR A 320 9.60 -26.85 -12.09
CA THR A 320 10.50 -27.97 -12.43
C THR A 320 11.85 -27.48 -12.94
N GLU A 321 11.86 -26.51 -13.86
CA GLU A 321 13.09 -25.93 -14.41
C GLU A 321 13.95 -25.29 -13.32
N LEU A 322 13.34 -24.51 -12.42
CA LEU A 322 14.03 -23.88 -11.30
C LEU A 322 14.60 -24.90 -10.32
N LEU A 323 13.85 -25.96 -10.02
CA LEU A 323 14.28 -27.04 -9.13
C LEU A 323 15.49 -27.78 -9.71
N GLU A 324 15.42 -28.15 -10.99
CA GLU A 324 16.52 -28.85 -11.67
C GLU A 324 17.76 -27.97 -11.78
N PHE A 325 17.60 -26.68 -12.09
CA PHE A 325 18.71 -25.73 -12.03
C PHE A 325 19.39 -25.76 -10.66
N ALA A 326 18.61 -25.62 -9.58
CA ALA A 326 19.16 -25.57 -8.23
C ALA A 326 19.88 -26.87 -7.83
N LYS A 327 19.33 -28.04 -8.18
CA LYS A 327 19.96 -29.34 -7.92
C LYS A 327 21.26 -29.53 -8.71
N ASN A 328 21.24 -29.19 -10.00
CA ASN A 328 22.41 -29.34 -10.87
C ASN A 328 23.59 -28.46 -10.45
N HIS A 329 23.32 -27.33 -9.80
CA HIS A 329 24.33 -26.42 -9.26
C HIS A 329 24.65 -26.67 -7.77
N GLY A 330 24.21 -27.81 -7.21
CA GLY A 330 24.50 -28.18 -5.83
C GLY A 330 23.89 -27.24 -4.77
N LYS A 331 22.85 -26.49 -5.14
CA LYS A 331 22.17 -25.54 -4.24
C LYS A 331 21.06 -26.18 -3.41
N LEU A 332 20.57 -27.35 -3.83
CA LEU A 332 19.56 -28.14 -3.14
C LEU A 332 19.93 -29.62 -3.10
N GLU A 333 19.36 -30.33 -2.14
CA GLU A 333 19.47 -31.76 -1.99
C GLU A 333 18.82 -32.49 -3.18
N ARG A 334 19.43 -33.59 -3.62
CA ARG A 334 18.97 -34.36 -4.81
C ARG A 334 17.56 -34.91 -4.64
N ASP A 335 17.18 -35.23 -3.41
CA ASP A 335 15.90 -35.82 -3.02
C ASP A 335 14.82 -34.79 -2.68
N TYR A 336 15.16 -33.50 -2.54
CA TYR A 336 14.17 -32.45 -2.28
C TYR A 336 13.06 -32.48 -3.35
N ARG A 337 11.81 -32.43 -2.89
CA ARG A 337 10.61 -32.32 -3.73
C ARG A 337 9.83 -31.09 -3.30
N ILE A 338 9.29 -30.37 -4.27
CA ILE A 338 8.35 -29.28 -4.03
C ILE A 338 7.15 -29.86 -3.25
N PRO A 339 6.72 -29.24 -2.13
CA PRO A 339 5.58 -29.71 -1.35
C PRO A 339 4.29 -29.77 -2.19
N PHE A 340 3.38 -30.70 -1.87
CA PHE A 340 2.18 -30.96 -2.67
C PHE A 340 1.31 -29.69 -2.83
N GLU A 341 1.14 -28.96 -1.74
CA GLU A 341 0.39 -27.70 -1.65
C GLU A 341 0.93 -26.58 -2.55
N ALA A 342 2.20 -26.65 -2.95
CA ALA A 342 2.87 -25.67 -3.79
C ALA A 342 2.90 -26.05 -5.28
N ARG A 343 2.48 -27.27 -5.66
CA ARG A 343 2.57 -27.78 -7.04
C ARG A 343 1.43 -27.33 -7.96
N ASN A 344 0.43 -26.63 -7.44
CA ASN A 344 -0.73 -26.16 -8.21
C ASN A 344 -0.83 -24.62 -8.24
N ASN A 345 0.32 -23.96 -8.35
CA ASN A 345 0.43 -22.52 -8.51
C ASN A 345 0.13 -22.14 -9.96
N THR A 346 -1.17 -22.13 -10.31
CA THR A 346 -1.66 -21.82 -11.65
C THR A 346 -2.70 -20.68 -11.66
N PRO A 347 -2.78 -19.90 -12.74
CA PRO A 347 -3.81 -18.87 -12.89
C PRO A 347 -5.23 -19.45 -12.85
N GLU A 348 -5.42 -20.66 -13.36
CA GLU A 348 -6.70 -21.37 -13.38
C GLU A 348 -7.18 -21.67 -11.95
N ARG A 349 -6.28 -22.17 -11.08
CA ARG A 349 -6.61 -22.41 -9.68
C ARG A 349 -6.98 -21.11 -8.96
N LEU A 350 -6.21 -20.04 -9.17
CA LEU A 350 -6.53 -18.72 -8.60
C LEU A 350 -7.92 -18.23 -9.06
N ARG A 351 -8.21 -18.36 -10.36
CA ARG A 351 -9.51 -17.99 -10.92
C ARG A 351 -10.63 -18.82 -10.30
N GLN A 352 -10.47 -20.13 -10.18
CA GLN A 352 -11.46 -21.01 -9.53
C GLN A 352 -11.71 -20.62 -8.07
N ALA A 353 -10.65 -20.34 -7.31
CA ALA A 353 -10.74 -19.94 -5.91
C ALA A 353 -11.42 -18.57 -5.73
N LEU A 354 -11.16 -17.63 -6.64
CA LEU A 354 -11.69 -16.26 -6.55
C LEU A 354 -13.06 -16.08 -7.21
N ASN A 355 -13.48 -16.97 -8.12
CA ASN A 355 -14.72 -16.82 -8.89
C ASN A 355 -15.97 -16.63 -8.02
N PRO A 356 -16.16 -17.37 -6.89
CA PRO A 356 -17.31 -17.12 -6.01
C PRO A 356 -17.33 -15.70 -5.44
N LEU A 357 -16.16 -15.13 -5.15
CA LEU A 357 -16.04 -13.77 -4.63
C LEU A 357 -16.31 -12.71 -5.70
N TYR A 358 -15.91 -12.97 -6.94
CA TYR A 358 -16.28 -12.14 -8.09
C TYR A 358 -17.79 -12.16 -8.33
N GLN A 359 -18.40 -13.35 -8.35
CA GLN A 359 -19.86 -13.50 -8.52
C GLN A 359 -20.66 -12.86 -7.38
N GLY A 360 -20.13 -12.90 -6.16
CA GLY A 360 -20.70 -12.23 -4.99
C GLY A 360 -20.46 -10.71 -4.92
N GLY A 361 -19.82 -10.09 -5.93
CA GLY A 361 -19.57 -8.65 -5.96
C GLY A 361 -18.49 -8.16 -4.98
N LEU A 362 -17.76 -9.07 -4.33
CA LEU A 362 -16.80 -8.75 -3.28
C LEU A 362 -15.44 -8.28 -3.82
N LEU A 363 -15.13 -8.57 -5.09
CA LEU A 363 -13.89 -8.19 -5.78
C LEU A 363 -14.21 -7.38 -7.04
N PRO A 364 -14.66 -6.11 -6.91
CA PRO A 364 -14.88 -5.27 -8.07
C PRO A 364 -13.57 -5.00 -8.82
N SER A 365 -13.65 -4.76 -10.13
CA SER A 365 -12.48 -4.43 -10.97
C SER A 365 -11.75 -3.17 -10.53
N TYR A 366 -12.48 -2.21 -9.96
CA TYR A 366 -11.99 -0.93 -9.48
C TYR A 366 -12.42 -0.70 -8.02
N PRO A 367 -11.76 -1.33 -7.03
CA PRO A 367 -12.17 -1.28 -5.63
C PRO A 367 -12.03 0.10 -4.98
N PHE A 368 -11.35 1.04 -5.64
CA PHE A 368 -11.11 2.42 -5.20
C PHE A 368 -11.73 3.44 -6.17
N GLY A 369 -12.70 3.02 -6.97
CA GLY A 369 -13.24 3.86 -8.05
C GLY A 369 -12.30 3.99 -9.25
N THR A 370 -12.75 4.77 -10.23
CA THR A 370 -12.04 5.00 -11.50
C THR A 370 -12.54 6.32 -12.12
N ASP A 371 -11.64 7.05 -12.77
CA ASP A 371 -11.98 8.24 -13.57
C ASP A 371 -12.51 7.85 -14.96
N LEU A 372 -12.44 6.57 -15.33
CA LEU A 372 -13.01 6.06 -16.56
C LEU A 372 -14.54 6.11 -16.49
N THR A 373 -15.15 6.70 -17.51
CA THR A 373 -16.60 6.65 -17.73
C THR A 373 -17.08 5.22 -17.93
N ASP A 374 -18.37 4.96 -17.70
CA ASP A 374 -18.98 3.64 -17.98
C ASP A 374 -18.73 3.19 -19.43
N GLN A 375 -18.71 4.15 -20.35
CA GLN A 375 -18.37 3.94 -21.75
C GLN A 375 -16.93 3.44 -21.92
N GLU A 376 -15.97 4.10 -21.29
CA GLU A 376 -14.54 3.71 -21.36
C GLU A 376 -14.26 2.39 -20.66
N LEU A 377 -14.99 2.08 -19.59
CA LEU A 377 -14.91 0.79 -18.91
C LEU A 377 -15.37 -0.37 -19.82
N ALA A 378 -16.51 -0.19 -20.49
CA ALA A 378 -17.00 -1.16 -21.47
C ALA A 378 -16.02 -1.30 -22.65
N LEU A 379 -15.51 -0.19 -23.19
CA LEU A 379 -14.49 -0.21 -24.25
C LEU A 379 -13.23 -0.97 -23.82
N ALA A 380 -12.71 -0.68 -22.61
CA ALA A 380 -11.50 -1.34 -22.11
C ALA A 380 -11.70 -2.85 -21.95
N GLY A 381 -12.89 -3.30 -21.52
CA GLY A 381 -13.27 -4.71 -21.46
C GLY A 381 -13.29 -5.37 -22.83
N SER A 382 -14.02 -4.78 -23.78
CA SER A 382 -14.18 -5.29 -25.14
C SER A 382 -12.86 -5.31 -25.92
N LEU A 383 -12.06 -4.25 -25.85
CA LEU A 383 -10.76 -4.20 -26.53
C LEU A 383 -9.77 -5.26 -26.01
N LYS A 384 -9.77 -5.54 -24.70
CA LYS A 384 -8.94 -6.62 -24.14
C LYS A 384 -9.33 -7.99 -24.69
N LYS A 385 -10.62 -8.27 -24.82
CA LYS A 385 -11.11 -9.52 -25.42
C LYS A 385 -10.78 -9.61 -26.90
N ILE A 386 -10.99 -8.54 -27.67
CA ILE A 386 -10.63 -8.50 -29.10
C ILE A 386 -9.13 -8.74 -29.28
N LYS A 387 -8.29 -8.14 -28.43
CA LYS A 387 -6.85 -8.39 -28.43
C LYS A 387 -6.52 -9.85 -28.12
N ALA A 388 -7.15 -10.45 -27.09
CA ALA A 388 -6.94 -11.86 -26.77
C ALA A 388 -7.40 -12.79 -27.91
N LEU A 389 -8.55 -12.51 -28.53
CA LEU A 389 -9.04 -13.23 -29.71
C LEU A 389 -8.04 -13.15 -30.87
N SER A 390 -7.39 -12.00 -31.08
CA SER A 390 -6.39 -11.84 -32.14
C SER A 390 -5.13 -12.70 -31.94
N GLU A 391 -4.90 -13.20 -30.73
CA GLU A 391 -3.81 -14.14 -30.41
C GLU A 391 -4.20 -15.61 -30.70
N GLU A 392 -5.46 -15.89 -31.05
CA GLU A 392 -6.02 -17.23 -31.34
C GLU A 392 -6.61 -17.30 -32.77
N PRO A 393 -5.83 -17.67 -33.80
CA PRO A 393 -6.23 -17.54 -35.21
C PRO A 393 -7.54 -18.25 -35.59
N GLY A 394 -7.82 -19.43 -35.02
CA GLY A 394 -9.04 -20.20 -35.31
C GLY A 394 -10.31 -19.56 -34.74
N HIS A 395 -10.27 -19.14 -33.48
CA HIS A 395 -11.39 -18.46 -32.82
C HIS A 395 -11.61 -17.05 -33.37
N PHE A 396 -10.53 -16.36 -33.76
CA PHE A 396 -10.59 -15.06 -34.42
C PHE A 396 -11.39 -15.12 -35.71
N LEU A 397 -11.11 -16.09 -36.60
CA LEU A 397 -11.80 -16.21 -37.89
C LEU A 397 -13.30 -16.49 -37.72
N ALA A 398 -13.66 -17.41 -36.81
CA ALA A 398 -15.06 -17.71 -36.53
C ALA A 398 -15.81 -16.51 -35.95
N THR A 399 -15.18 -15.79 -35.02
CA THR A 399 -15.78 -14.60 -34.38
C THR A 399 -15.87 -13.42 -35.35
N ALA A 400 -14.87 -13.23 -36.21
CA ALA A 400 -14.88 -12.24 -37.27
C ALA A 400 -16.01 -12.50 -38.29
N ALA A 401 -16.20 -13.75 -38.72
CA ALA A 401 -17.29 -14.12 -39.61
C ALA A 401 -18.66 -13.86 -38.96
N ARG A 402 -18.81 -14.22 -37.68
CA ARG A 402 -20.02 -13.92 -36.90
C ARG A 402 -20.28 -12.43 -36.78
N ALA A 403 -19.26 -11.62 -36.49
CA ALA A 403 -19.37 -10.17 -36.38
C ALA A 403 -19.79 -9.52 -37.71
N LEU A 404 -19.24 -9.95 -38.85
CA LEU A 404 -19.61 -9.43 -40.16
C LEU A 404 -21.04 -9.79 -40.58
N LEU A 405 -21.60 -10.88 -40.04
CA LEU A 405 -22.98 -11.30 -40.29
C LEU A 405 -23.98 -10.69 -39.29
N HIS A 406 -23.48 -10.01 -38.27
CA HIS A 406 -24.30 -9.48 -37.18
C HIS A 406 -24.74 -8.04 -37.47
N GLN A 407 -26.04 -7.78 -37.49
CA GLN A 407 -26.59 -6.42 -37.55
C GLN A 407 -26.75 -5.89 -36.13
N GLY A 408 -25.66 -5.37 -35.57
CA GLY A 408 -25.68 -4.74 -34.25
C GLY A 408 -26.41 -3.39 -34.27
N ASN A 409 -26.80 -2.90 -33.10
CA ASN A 409 -27.42 -1.59 -32.93
C ASN A 409 -26.38 -0.48 -33.05
N GLU A 410 -26.08 -0.08 -34.29
CA GLU A 410 -25.07 0.94 -34.62
C GLU A 410 -25.35 2.29 -33.93
N ASP A 411 -26.63 2.67 -33.77
CA ASP A 411 -27.01 3.91 -33.08
C ASP A 411 -26.65 3.86 -31.59
N ALA A 412 -26.90 2.72 -30.92
CA ALA A 412 -26.50 2.52 -29.53
C ALA A 412 -24.97 2.40 -29.37
N ALA A 413 -24.28 1.88 -30.39
CA ALA A 413 -22.82 1.76 -30.40
C ALA A 413 -22.09 3.08 -30.70
N ARG A 414 -22.76 4.05 -31.34
CA ARG A 414 -22.13 5.27 -31.85
C ARG A 414 -21.26 6.02 -30.84
N PRO A 415 -21.68 6.25 -29.57
CA PRO A 415 -20.82 6.91 -28.59
C PRO A 415 -19.48 6.18 -28.39
N PHE A 416 -19.51 4.84 -28.33
CA PHE A 416 -18.34 3.98 -28.16
C PHE A 416 -17.40 4.04 -29.37
N LEU A 417 -17.97 4.08 -30.58
CA LEU A 417 -17.23 4.14 -31.83
C LEU A 417 -16.54 5.50 -32.02
N GLU A 418 -17.26 6.61 -31.77
CA GLU A 418 -16.69 7.98 -31.83
C GLU A 418 -15.49 8.13 -30.89
N ARG A 419 -15.56 7.53 -29.69
CA ARG A 419 -14.45 7.59 -28.70
C ARG A 419 -13.17 6.91 -29.18
N LEU A 420 -13.28 5.91 -30.05
CA LEU A 420 -12.14 5.21 -30.66
C LEU A 420 -11.84 5.69 -32.08
N GLN A 421 -12.56 6.68 -32.60
CA GLN A 421 -12.48 7.12 -34.00
C GLN A 421 -12.75 5.98 -34.99
N LEU A 422 -13.71 5.11 -34.65
CA LEU A 422 -14.16 3.97 -35.44
C LEU A 422 -15.59 4.13 -35.97
N ASP A 423 -16.18 5.31 -35.83
CA ASP A 423 -17.47 5.68 -36.43
C ASP A 423 -17.40 5.76 -37.96
N HIS A 424 -16.22 6.08 -38.49
CA HIS A 424 -15.93 6.13 -39.92
C HIS A 424 -14.64 5.36 -40.26
N PRO A 425 -14.66 4.02 -40.31
CA PRO A 425 -13.46 3.22 -40.58
C PRO A 425 -12.92 3.50 -41.99
N HIS A 426 -11.63 3.84 -42.08
CA HIS A 426 -10.93 4.17 -43.33
C HIS A 426 -10.17 2.97 -43.93
N SER A 427 -10.09 1.86 -43.20
CA SER A 427 -9.47 0.62 -43.66
C SER A 427 -10.33 -0.61 -43.38
N THR A 428 -10.11 -1.68 -44.15
CA THR A 428 -10.77 -2.99 -43.90
C THR A 428 -10.47 -3.53 -42.50
N ARG A 429 -9.28 -3.22 -41.97
CA ARG A 429 -8.89 -3.59 -40.61
C ARG A 429 -9.71 -2.85 -39.56
N GLU A 430 -9.89 -1.55 -39.72
CA GLU A 430 -10.72 -0.73 -38.82
C GLU A 430 -12.18 -1.14 -38.89
N TYR A 431 -12.71 -1.43 -40.08
CA TYR A 431 -14.06 -1.94 -40.26
C TYR A 431 -14.25 -3.28 -39.51
N LEU A 432 -13.28 -4.20 -39.60
CA LEU A 432 -13.34 -5.46 -38.87
C LEU A 432 -13.30 -5.25 -37.35
N ILE A 433 -12.44 -4.36 -36.85
CA ILE A 433 -12.35 -4.04 -35.42
C ILE A 433 -13.66 -3.40 -34.93
N GLN A 434 -14.26 -2.50 -35.73
CA GLN A 434 -15.55 -1.89 -35.46
C GLN A 434 -16.63 -2.96 -35.28
N GLN A 435 -16.76 -3.90 -36.22
CA GLN A 435 -17.77 -4.96 -36.15
C GLN A 435 -17.57 -5.90 -34.95
N LEU A 436 -16.31 -6.28 -34.66
CA LEU A 436 -15.98 -7.06 -33.48
C LEU A 436 -16.30 -6.32 -32.17
N LEU A 437 -16.10 -5.01 -32.15
CA LEU A 437 -16.39 -4.16 -31.00
C LEU A 437 -17.88 -4.02 -30.74
N VAL A 438 -18.69 -3.77 -31.78
CA VAL A 438 -20.15 -3.70 -31.67
C VAL A 438 -20.70 -5.01 -31.12
N LEU A 439 -20.27 -6.15 -31.68
CA LEU A 439 -20.66 -7.48 -31.20
C LEU A 439 -20.33 -7.69 -29.72
N GLU A 440 -19.11 -7.35 -29.29
CA GLU A 440 -18.69 -7.52 -27.90
C GLU A 440 -19.43 -6.58 -26.92
N LEU A 441 -19.69 -5.33 -27.32
CA LEU A 441 -20.48 -4.40 -26.51
C LEU A 441 -21.92 -4.90 -26.33
N GLU A 442 -22.49 -5.52 -27.36
CA GLU A 442 -23.81 -6.14 -27.28
C GLU A 442 -23.85 -7.39 -26.40
N GLU A 443 -22.88 -8.31 -26.55
CA GLU A 443 -22.78 -9.51 -25.74
C GLU A 443 -22.57 -9.18 -24.24
N GLN A 444 -21.93 -8.05 -23.95
CA GLN A 444 -21.77 -7.53 -22.58
C GLN A 444 -22.98 -6.74 -22.09
N GLY A 445 -24.00 -6.54 -22.93
CA GLY A 445 -25.22 -5.79 -22.60
C GLY A 445 -25.01 -4.28 -22.49
N ALA A 446 -23.89 -3.75 -22.99
CA ALA A 446 -23.55 -2.32 -22.95
C ALA A 446 -24.36 -1.48 -23.96
N LEU A 447 -24.95 -2.11 -24.98
CA LEU A 447 -25.77 -1.45 -26.02
C LEU A 447 -27.29 -1.50 -25.74
N LYS A 448 -27.72 -1.86 -24.53
CA LYS A 448 -29.14 -1.86 -24.18
C LYS A 448 -29.67 -0.43 -24.10
N VAL A 449 -30.65 -0.11 -24.94
CA VAL A 449 -31.44 1.13 -24.86
C VAL A 449 -32.14 1.15 -23.50
N ARG A 450 -31.87 2.16 -22.68
CA ARG A 450 -32.63 2.43 -21.44
C ARG A 450 -33.98 3.04 -21.76
#